data_AF-A0A7V9FFP2-F1
#
_entry.id   AF-A0A7V9FFP2-F1
#
_cell.length_a   1.000
_cell.length_b   1.000
_cell.length_c   1.000
_cell.angle_alpha   90.00
_cell.angle_beta   90.00
_cell.angle_gamma   90.00
#
_symmetry.space_group_name_H-M   'P 1'
#
loop_
_entity.id
_entity.type
_entity.pdbx_description
1 polymer ?
#
loop_
_entity_poly.entity_id
_entity_poly.type
_entity_poly.pdbx_seq_one_letter_code
_entity_poly.pdbx_strand_id
1 'polypeptide(L)'
;MRPRLPSERFQEALYGAIQLLRRRPLARYIRQLEQWERLDPDAFARLRAARLARTLGYAKAHVPLYGQGAWREALHGRTLDRRAWPVLSRETLQARFADLLARPPIPGTAYRSTSGSTGQPLRVATDPAGAAWAWASDYRGLLWYGIRMGAAPSACVLAPRTRGLSGSATAMRSPPPISRVRDSRPRSATSRSGSRATSGATPPR
;
A
#
# COMPACT_ATOMS: atom_id res chain seq x y z
N MET A 1 -36.19 1.02 -3.08
CA MET A 1 -35.18 1.94 -3.64
C MET A 1 -35.58 3.33 -3.19
N ARG A 2 -34.76 4.05 -2.41
CA ARG A 2 -35.10 5.44 -2.04
C ARG A 2 -34.87 6.34 -3.26
N PRO A 3 -35.81 7.25 -3.57
CA PRO A 3 -35.62 8.23 -4.64
C PRO A 3 -34.45 9.15 -4.27
N ARG A 4 -33.56 9.40 -5.23
CA ARG A 4 -32.39 10.27 -5.04
C ARG A 4 -32.86 11.71 -4.85
N LEU A 5 -32.32 12.39 -3.85
CA LEU A 5 -32.60 13.81 -3.66
C LEU A 5 -31.84 14.65 -4.70
N PRO A 6 -32.40 15.78 -5.18
CA PRO A 6 -31.74 16.66 -6.16
C PRO A 6 -30.36 17.15 -5.69
N SER A 7 -30.18 17.33 -4.38
CA SER A 7 -28.93 17.74 -3.75
C SER A 7 -27.81 16.69 -3.88
N GLU A 8 -28.12 15.40 -3.79
CA GLU A 8 -27.15 14.31 -3.96
C GLU A 8 -26.65 14.24 -5.40
N ARG A 9 -27.55 14.45 -6.37
CA ARG A 9 -27.18 14.55 -7.80
C ARG A 9 -26.31 15.77 -8.09
N PHE A 10 -26.61 16.89 -7.45
CA PHE A 10 -25.83 18.12 -7.59
C PHE A 10 -24.43 17.98 -6.97
N GLN A 11 -24.29 17.32 -5.81
CA GLN A 11 -22.99 17.07 -5.18
C GLN A 11 -22.13 16.08 -5.98
N GLU A 12 -22.73 15.02 -6.54
CA GLU A 12 -22.05 14.07 -7.42
C GLU A 12 -21.57 14.75 -8.71
N ALA A 13 -22.41 15.63 -9.28
CA ALA A 13 -22.06 16.45 -10.45
C ALA A 13 -21.00 17.52 -10.13
N LEU A 14 -21.10 18.20 -8.98
CA LEU A 14 -20.17 19.24 -8.55
C LEU A 14 -18.81 18.65 -8.17
N TYR A 15 -18.78 17.51 -7.48
CA TYR A 15 -17.54 16.81 -7.19
C TYR A 15 -16.91 16.25 -8.48
N GLY A 16 -17.71 15.70 -9.38
CA GLY A 16 -17.27 15.32 -10.72
C GLY A 16 -16.70 16.50 -11.51
N ALA A 17 -17.37 17.66 -11.46
CA ALA A 17 -16.93 18.90 -12.09
C ALA A 17 -15.67 19.47 -11.44
N ILE A 18 -15.53 19.44 -10.12
CA ILE A 18 -14.33 19.86 -9.39
C ILE A 18 -13.17 18.90 -9.67
N GLN A 19 -13.42 17.60 -9.82
CA GLN A 19 -12.41 16.61 -10.20
C GLN A 19 -11.99 16.75 -11.68
N LEU A 20 -12.93 17.07 -12.58
CA LEU A 20 -12.66 17.44 -13.98
C LEU A 20 -11.88 18.76 -14.06
N LEU A 21 -12.27 19.75 -13.26
CA LEU A 21 -11.60 21.05 -13.11
C LEU A 21 -10.19 20.89 -12.53
N ARG A 22 -9.98 19.87 -11.67
CA ARG A 22 -8.68 19.45 -11.15
C ARG A 22 -7.83 18.66 -12.15
N ARG A 23 -8.33 18.37 -13.36
CA ARG A 23 -7.60 17.71 -14.47
C ARG A 23 -6.84 16.44 -14.06
N ARG A 24 -7.32 15.70 -13.06
CA ARG A 24 -6.75 14.40 -12.67
C ARG A 24 -7.63 13.29 -13.23
N PRO A 25 -7.10 12.32 -14.01
CA PRO A 25 -7.90 11.29 -14.68
C PRO A 25 -8.40 10.19 -13.71
N LEU A 26 -8.92 10.57 -12.55
CA LEU A 26 -9.38 9.66 -11.50
C LEU A 26 -10.51 8.74 -11.99
N ALA A 27 -11.51 9.31 -12.66
CA ALA A 27 -12.65 8.58 -13.21
C ALA A 27 -12.24 7.49 -14.22
N ARG A 28 -11.16 7.73 -14.98
CA ARG A 28 -10.61 6.74 -15.91
C ARG A 28 -10.07 5.52 -15.14
N TYR A 29 -9.30 5.75 -14.08
CA TYR A 29 -8.73 4.66 -13.30
C TYR A 29 -9.77 3.88 -12.50
N ILE A 30 -10.79 4.55 -11.97
CA ILE A 30 -11.91 3.89 -11.31
C ILE A 30 -12.64 2.95 -12.28
N ARG A 31 -13.02 3.43 -13.47
CA ARG A 31 -13.66 2.58 -14.49
C ARG A 31 -12.78 1.40 -14.90
N GLN A 32 -11.47 1.62 -14.97
CA GLN A 32 -10.51 0.56 -15.29
C GLN A 32 -10.44 -0.51 -14.20
N LEU A 33 -10.46 -0.11 -12.92
CA LEU A 33 -10.52 -1.05 -11.80
C LEU A 33 -11.83 -1.85 -11.80
N GLU A 34 -12.98 -1.20 -12.01
CA GLU A 34 -14.28 -1.88 -12.11
C GLU A 34 -14.35 -2.89 -13.26
N GLN A 35 -13.72 -2.58 -14.40
CA GLN A 35 -13.62 -3.51 -15.51
C GLN A 35 -12.77 -4.73 -15.15
N TRP A 36 -11.66 -4.52 -14.45
CA TRP A 36 -10.75 -5.61 -14.07
C TRP A 36 -11.32 -6.54 -13.02
N GLU A 37 -12.16 -6.03 -12.12
CA GLU A 37 -12.86 -6.85 -11.12
C GLU A 37 -13.87 -7.83 -11.73
N ARG A 38 -14.29 -7.59 -12.98
CA ARG A 38 -15.21 -8.47 -13.72
C ARG A 38 -14.49 -9.46 -14.63
N LEU A 39 -13.16 -9.43 -14.67
CA LEU A 39 -12.40 -10.37 -15.48
C LEU A 39 -12.44 -11.76 -14.85
N ASP A 40 -12.46 -12.78 -15.70
CA ASP A 40 -12.22 -14.15 -15.25
C ASP A 40 -10.77 -14.30 -14.74
N PRO A 41 -10.50 -15.30 -13.89
CA PRO A 41 -9.15 -15.59 -13.39
C PRO A 41 -8.06 -15.65 -14.47
N ASP A 42 -8.33 -16.27 -15.62
CA ASP A 42 -7.33 -16.44 -16.68
C ASP A 42 -7.05 -15.12 -17.41
N ALA A 43 -8.10 -14.35 -17.71
CA ALA A 43 -7.98 -13.01 -18.26
C ALA A 43 -7.22 -12.08 -17.31
N PHE A 44 -7.48 -12.19 -16.01
CA PHE A 44 -6.78 -11.41 -14.99
C PHE A 44 -5.30 -11.82 -14.88
N ALA A 45 -4.98 -13.12 -14.98
CA ALA A 45 -3.61 -13.61 -15.00
C ALA A 45 -2.82 -13.07 -16.21
N ARG A 46 -3.42 -13.10 -17.40
CA ARG A 46 -2.83 -12.51 -18.63
C ARG A 46 -2.60 -11.01 -18.48
N LEU A 47 -3.58 -10.27 -17.95
CA LEU A 47 -3.46 -8.84 -17.70
C LEU A 47 -2.31 -8.52 -16.73
N ARG A 48 -2.21 -9.27 -15.62
CA ARG A 48 -1.13 -9.11 -14.64
C ARG A 48 0.24 -9.35 -15.27
N ALA A 49 0.38 -10.43 -16.05
CA ALA A 49 1.62 -10.75 -16.75
C ALA A 49 2.02 -9.64 -17.74
N ALA A 50 1.08 -9.17 -18.56
CA ALA A 50 1.32 -8.09 -19.52
C ALA A 50 1.72 -6.78 -18.83
N ARG A 51 1.04 -6.42 -17.73
CA ARG A 51 1.37 -5.21 -16.96
C ARG A 51 2.74 -5.32 -16.33
N LEU A 52 3.08 -6.47 -15.74
CA LEU A 52 4.39 -6.71 -15.15
C LEU A 52 5.50 -6.59 -16.20
N ALA A 53 5.35 -7.26 -17.35
CA ALA A 53 6.32 -7.21 -18.43
C ALA A 53 6.56 -5.76 -18.90
N ARG A 54 5.49 -4.97 -19.07
CA ARG A 54 5.59 -3.56 -19.43
C ARG A 54 6.29 -2.72 -18.36
N THR A 55 5.96 -2.92 -17.07
CA THR A 55 6.61 -2.19 -15.97
C THR A 55 8.11 -2.50 -15.91
N LEU A 56 8.49 -3.77 -16.07
CA LEU A 56 9.89 -4.17 -16.07
C LEU A 56 10.64 -3.66 -17.31
N GLY A 57 10.00 -3.71 -18.49
CA GLY A 57 10.56 -3.13 -19.71
C GLY A 57 10.83 -1.63 -19.54
N TYR A 58 9.88 -0.90 -18.96
CA TYR A 58 10.07 0.52 -18.63
C TYR A 58 11.19 0.74 -17.61
N ALA A 59 11.22 -0.04 -16.52
CA ALA A 59 12.25 0.07 -15.51
C ALA A 59 13.65 -0.18 -16.07
N LYS A 60 13.82 -1.23 -16.88
CA LYS A 60 15.08 -1.55 -17.57
C LYS A 60 15.55 -0.44 -18.50
N ALA A 61 14.62 0.19 -19.22
CA ALA A 61 14.94 1.23 -20.21
C ALA A 61 15.23 2.59 -19.57
N HIS A 62 14.53 2.96 -18.50
CA HIS A 62 14.52 4.33 -17.99
C HIS A 62 15.13 4.50 -16.60
N VAL A 63 15.30 3.44 -15.82
CA VAL A 63 15.79 3.56 -14.43
C VAL A 63 17.21 2.99 -14.34
N PRO A 64 18.22 3.84 -14.05
CA PRO A 64 19.63 3.43 -14.05
C PRO A 64 19.94 2.19 -13.20
N LEU A 65 19.34 2.07 -12.02
CA LEU A 65 19.58 0.93 -11.12
C LEU A 65 19.31 -0.42 -11.80
N TYR A 66 18.22 -0.52 -12.57
CA TYR A 66 17.79 -1.77 -13.20
C TYR A 66 18.56 -2.08 -14.49
N GLY A 67 19.32 -1.11 -15.02
CA GLY A 67 20.22 -1.31 -16.15
C GLY A 67 21.62 -1.82 -15.75
N GLN A 68 21.88 -2.04 -14.46
CA GLN A 68 23.23 -2.31 -13.92
C GLN A 68 23.27 -3.55 -13.01
N GLY A 69 24.46 -4.15 -12.89
CA GLY A 69 24.78 -5.21 -11.93
C GLY A 69 23.81 -6.41 -11.96
N ALA A 70 23.54 -6.97 -10.78
CA ALA A 70 22.67 -8.13 -10.61
C ALA A 70 21.23 -7.90 -11.12
N TRP A 71 20.75 -6.66 -11.14
CA TRP A 71 19.42 -6.33 -11.68
C TRP A 71 19.36 -6.46 -13.20
N ARG A 72 20.43 -6.08 -13.91
CA ARG A 72 20.50 -6.23 -15.38
C ARG A 72 20.44 -7.69 -15.79
N GLU A 73 21.12 -8.56 -15.05
CA GLU A 73 21.17 -10.00 -15.28
C GLU A 73 19.80 -10.64 -14.99
N ALA A 74 19.22 -10.32 -13.83
CA ALA A 74 17.90 -10.79 -13.44
C ALA A 74 16.76 -10.39 -14.40
N LEU A 75 16.91 -9.24 -15.09
CA LEU A 75 15.94 -8.72 -16.06
C LEU A 75 16.28 -9.03 -17.54
N HIS A 76 17.33 -9.81 -17.82
CA HIS A 76 17.69 -10.22 -19.18
C HIS A 76 17.08 -11.56 -19.63
N GLY A 77 16.66 -12.42 -18.69
CA GLY A 77 16.10 -13.73 -19.00
C GLY A 77 14.78 -13.67 -19.77
N ARG A 78 14.57 -14.61 -20.71
CA ARG A 78 13.28 -14.83 -21.40
C ARG A 78 12.16 -15.20 -20.42
N THR A 79 12.51 -15.91 -19.36
CA THR A 79 11.64 -16.24 -18.23
C THR A 79 12.01 -15.34 -17.06
N LEU A 80 11.04 -14.54 -16.60
CA LEU A 80 11.17 -13.72 -15.40
C LEU A 80 11.16 -14.64 -14.16
N ASP A 81 12.29 -15.26 -13.84
CA ASP A 81 12.42 -15.99 -12.58
C ASP A 81 12.59 -14.99 -11.43
N ARG A 82 11.49 -14.80 -10.69
CA ARG A 82 11.44 -13.87 -9.54
C ARG A 82 12.33 -14.32 -8.39
N ARG A 83 12.69 -15.60 -8.30
CA ARG A 83 13.56 -16.12 -7.24
C ARG A 83 15.01 -15.66 -7.41
N ALA A 84 15.41 -15.36 -8.64
CA ALA A 84 16.73 -14.85 -8.96
C ALA A 84 16.86 -13.32 -8.79
N TRP A 85 15.78 -12.63 -8.41
CA TRP A 85 15.82 -11.17 -8.29
C TRP A 85 16.54 -10.75 -7.00
N PRO A 86 17.49 -9.79 -7.09
CA PRO A 86 18.10 -9.22 -5.90
C PRO A 86 17.03 -8.61 -4.99
N VAL A 87 17.22 -8.69 -3.67
CA VAL A 87 16.30 -8.03 -2.73
C VAL A 87 16.62 -6.54 -2.67
N LEU A 88 15.62 -5.70 -2.94
CA LEU A 88 15.77 -4.25 -2.82
C LEU A 88 15.62 -3.85 -1.35
N SER A 89 16.76 -3.66 -0.68
CA SER A 89 16.78 -3.30 0.75
C SER A 89 16.50 -1.81 0.98
N ARG A 90 16.09 -1.46 2.21
CA ARG A 90 15.85 -0.06 2.59
C ARG A 90 17.13 0.78 2.48
N GLU A 91 18.27 0.19 2.85
CA GLU A 91 19.59 0.81 2.79
C GLU A 91 19.97 1.12 1.34
N THR A 92 19.69 0.18 0.43
CA THR A 92 19.91 0.37 -1.01
C THR A 92 19.04 1.50 -1.55
N LEU A 93 17.76 1.57 -1.16
CA LEU A 93 16.87 2.65 -1.56
C LEU A 93 17.35 4.03 -1.08
N GLN A 94 17.90 4.10 0.14
CA GLN A 94 18.43 5.33 0.72
C GLN A 94 19.74 5.76 0.05
N ALA A 95 20.68 4.83 -0.10
CA ALA A 95 22.00 5.10 -0.67
C ALA A 95 21.96 5.40 -2.18
N ARG A 96 21.06 4.73 -2.92
CA ARG A 96 20.96 4.81 -4.39
C ARG A 96 19.67 5.44 -4.89
N PHE A 97 19.06 6.34 -4.11
CA PHE A 97 17.79 6.99 -4.47
C PHE A 97 17.83 7.66 -5.86
N ALA A 98 18.94 8.34 -6.19
CA ALA A 98 19.08 9.01 -7.48
C ALA A 98 19.11 8.04 -8.68
N ASP A 99 19.57 6.81 -8.48
CA ASP A 99 19.61 5.76 -9.51
C ASP A 99 18.26 5.07 -9.71
N LEU A 100 17.33 5.26 -8.77
CA LEU A 100 15.97 4.75 -8.80
C LEU A 100 14.99 5.69 -9.52
N LEU A 101 15.42 6.90 -9.87
CA LEU A 101 14.62 7.86 -10.60
C LEU A 101 14.66 7.55 -12.11
N ALA A 102 13.50 7.57 -12.74
CA ALA A 102 13.38 7.40 -14.19
C ALA A 102 14.03 8.58 -14.94
N ARG A 103 14.67 8.27 -16.07
CA ARG A 103 15.32 9.21 -16.98
C ARG A 103 14.67 9.12 -18.37
N PRO A 104 14.24 10.25 -18.98
CA PRO A 104 14.20 11.60 -18.40
C PRO A 104 13.21 11.72 -17.22
N PRO A 105 13.36 12.73 -16.35
CA PRO A 105 12.47 12.93 -15.22
C PRO A 105 11.03 13.19 -15.69
N ILE A 106 10.06 12.61 -14.99
CA ILE A 106 8.64 12.77 -15.32
C ILE A 106 8.13 14.11 -14.74
N PRO A 107 7.55 15.01 -15.55
CA PRO A 107 6.98 16.26 -15.06
C PRO A 107 5.88 16.04 -14.01
N GLY A 108 5.86 16.88 -12.98
CA GLY A 108 4.88 16.78 -11.89
C GLY A 108 5.13 15.66 -10.89
N THR A 109 6.32 15.04 -10.91
CA THR A 109 6.73 14.06 -9.88
C THR A 109 6.74 14.71 -8.50
N ALA A 110 5.99 14.12 -7.56
CA ALA A 110 5.94 14.52 -6.17
C ALA A 110 6.84 13.61 -5.33
N TYR A 111 7.54 14.20 -4.36
CA TYR A 111 8.39 13.46 -3.42
C TYR A 111 7.70 13.38 -2.07
N ARG A 112 7.67 12.18 -1.48
CA ARG A 112 7.19 11.94 -0.12
C ARG A 112 8.28 11.27 0.68
N SER A 113 8.44 11.70 1.92
CA SER A 113 9.34 11.08 2.88
C SER A 113 8.51 10.30 3.88
N THR A 114 8.89 9.06 4.15
CA THR A 114 8.32 8.30 5.26
C THR A 114 9.17 8.53 6.50
N SER A 115 8.53 8.97 7.58
CA SER A 115 9.17 9.09 8.90
C SER A 115 9.41 7.68 9.42
N GLY A 116 10.62 7.17 9.21
CA GLY A 116 11.05 5.90 9.78
C GLY A 116 11.51 6.10 11.24
N SER A 117 11.27 5.10 12.09
CA SER A 117 11.78 5.03 13.46
C SER A 117 13.31 4.98 13.56
N THR A 118 13.99 4.64 12.46
CA THR A 118 15.45 4.50 12.33
C THR A 118 16.21 5.80 12.00
N GLY A 119 15.56 6.97 12.09
CA GLY A 119 16.21 8.29 11.99
C GLY A 119 16.55 8.77 10.57
N GLN A 120 16.62 7.87 9.58
CA GLN A 120 16.81 8.25 8.17
C GLN A 120 15.50 8.13 7.37
N PRO A 121 14.96 9.25 6.85
CA PRO A 121 13.71 9.24 6.09
C PRO A 121 13.90 8.52 4.75
N LEU A 122 12.97 7.63 4.41
CA LEU A 122 12.96 7.00 3.09
C LEU A 122 12.13 7.87 2.15
N ARG A 123 12.76 8.34 1.06
CA ARG A 123 12.13 9.15 0.03
C ARG A 123 11.52 8.24 -1.04
N VAL A 124 10.32 8.59 -1.48
CA VAL A 124 9.61 7.93 -2.59
C VAL A 124 9.18 9.02 -3.56
N ALA A 125 9.45 8.81 -4.84
CA ALA A 125 8.97 9.65 -5.92
C ALA A 125 7.70 9.03 -6.52
N THR A 126 6.69 9.85 -6.79
CA THR A 126 5.43 9.41 -7.39
C THR A 126 5.02 10.39 -8.47
N ASP A 127 4.81 9.88 -9.68
CA ASP A 127 4.33 10.67 -10.80
C ASP A 127 2.82 10.98 -10.65
N PRO A 128 2.28 11.97 -11.39
CA PRO A 128 0.87 12.31 -11.30
C PRO A 128 -0.10 11.17 -11.63
N ALA A 129 0.26 10.28 -12.57
CA ALA A 129 -0.57 9.13 -12.93
C ALA A 129 -0.53 8.06 -11.84
N GLY A 130 0.63 7.78 -11.25
CA GLY A 130 0.78 6.92 -10.08
C GLY A 130 -0.01 7.45 -8.87
N ALA A 131 0.03 8.75 -8.61
CA ALA A 131 -0.75 9.37 -7.55
C ALA A 131 -2.26 9.26 -7.79
N ALA A 132 -2.72 9.47 -9.03
CA ALA A 132 -4.12 9.29 -9.40
C ALA A 132 -4.58 7.83 -9.30
N TRP A 133 -3.69 6.87 -9.60
CA TRP A 133 -3.93 5.44 -9.42
C TRP A 133 -4.13 5.06 -7.95
N ALA A 134 -3.26 5.56 -7.06
CA ALA A 134 -3.37 5.33 -5.62
C ALA A 134 -4.72 5.83 -5.09
N TRP A 135 -5.09 7.06 -5.42
CA TRP A 135 -6.40 7.61 -5.05
C TRP A 135 -7.56 6.82 -5.62
N ALA A 136 -7.50 6.39 -6.89
CA ALA A 136 -8.55 5.57 -7.49
C ALA A 136 -8.75 4.25 -6.72
N SER A 137 -7.66 3.65 -6.24
CA SER A 137 -7.69 2.42 -5.45
C SER A 137 -8.33 2.66 -4.08
N ASP A 138 -7.97 3.76 -3.40
CA ASP A 138 -8.57 4.14 -2.12
C ASP A 138 -10.07 4.40 -2.26
N TYR A 139 -10.47 5.17 -3.28
CA TYR A 139 -11.88 5.43 -3.57
C TYR A 139 -12.64 4.16 -3.94
N ARG A 140 -12.00 3.21 -4.64
CA ARG A 140 -12.64 1.94 -4.98
C ARG A 140 -12.99 1.14 -3.71
N GLY A 141 -12.13 1.18 -2.69
CA GLY A 141 -12.42 0.61 -1.37
C GLY A 141 -13.64 1.25 -0.72
N LEU A 142 -13.72 2.59 -0.73
CA LEU A 142 -14.89 3.32 -0.20
C LEU A 142 -16.19 2.98 -0.95
N LEU A 143 -16.13 2.85 -2.28
CA LEU A 143 -17.27 2.48 -3.11
C LEU A 143 -17.80 1.08 -2.82
N TRP A 144 -16.96 0.12 -2.39
CA TRP A 144 -17.45 -1.19 -1.91
C TRP A 144 -18.36 -1.06 -0.69
N TYR A 145 -18.06 -0.12 0.21
CA TYR A 145 -18.91 0.20 1.36
C TYR A 145 -20.08 1.13 1.04
N GLY A 146 -20.28 1.46 -0.25
CA GLY A 146 -21.36 2.35 -0.69
C GLY A 146 -21.12 3.83 -0.41
N ILE A 147 -19.93 4.19 0.09
CA ILE A 147 -19.55 5.59 0.34
C ILE A 147 -19.23 6.23 -1.01
N ARG A 148 -20.10 7.14 -1.44
CA ARG A 148 -19.92 7.85 -2.71
C ARG A 148 -18.89 8.97 -2.58
N MET A 149 -18.16 9.20 -3.67
CA MET A 149 -17.28 10.34 -3.81
C MET A 149 -18.09 11.65 -3.69
N GLY A 150 -17.72 12.51 -2.74
CA GLY A 150 -18.44 13.76 -2.47
C GLY A 150 -19.56 13.66 -1.42
N ALA A 151 -19.79 12.50 -0.82
CA ALA A 151 -20.68 12.38 0.33
C ALA A 151 -20.12 13.17 1.53
N ALA A 152 -20.96 13.97 2.19
CA ALA A 152 -20.59 14.63 3.43
C ALA A 152 -20.13 13.57 4.47
N PRO A 153 -19.17 13.86 5.37
CA PRO A 153 -18.72 12.92 6.41
C PRO A 153 -19.87 12.34 7.25
N SER A 154 -20.97 13.08 7.37
CA SER A 154 -22.21 12.71 8.06
C SER A 154 -23.10 11.69 7.32
N ALA A 155 -22.81 11.37 6.05
CA ALA A 155 -23.52 10.33 5.29
C ALA A 155 -22.86 8.93 5.40
N CYS A 156 -21.74 8.81 6.13
CA CYS A 156 -21.14 7.54 6.53
C CYS A 156 -21.98 6.85 7.62
N VAL A 157 -23.21 6.48 7.29
CA VAL A 157 -23.90 5.42 8.01
C VAL A 157 -23.55 4.14 7.27
N LEU A 158 -22.66 3.32 7.86
CA LEU A 158 -22.39 1.97 7.40
C LEU A 158 -23.71 1.20 7.31
N ALA A 159 -24.28 1.12 6.11
CA ALA A 159 -25.28 0.11 5.81
C ALA A 159 -24.53 -1.09 5.24
N PRO A 160 -24.31 -2.18 6.01
CA PRO A 160 -23.77 -3.40 5.44
C PRO A 160 -24.71 -3.84 4.32
N ARG A 161 -24.12 -4.15 3.16
CA ARG A 161 -24.87 -4.59 1.99
C ARG A 161 -25.24 -6.08 2.16
N THR A 162 -26.03 -6.41 3.17
CA THR A 162 -26.65 -7.73 3.29
C THR A 162 -27.92 -7.76 2.44
N ARG A 163 -27.79 -8.25 1.21
CA ARG A 163 -28.94 -8.78 0.47
C ARG A 163 -28.56 -10.09 -0.18
N GLY A 164 -29.10 -11.17 0.37
CA GLY A 164 -29.23 -12.43 -0.36
C GLY A 164 -28.91 -13.71 0.41
N LEU A 165 -29.34 -13.88 1.66
CA LEU A 165 -29.59 -15.22 2.21
C LEU A 165 -30.89 -15.17 3.02
N SER A 166 -31.99 -15.46 2.32
CA SER A 166 -33.23 -15.93 2.94
C SER A 166 -33.00 -17.40 3.29
N GLY A 167 -33.06 -17.73 4.57
CA GLY A 167 -32.80 -19.08 5.05
C GLY A 167 -32.65 -19.10 6.56
N SER A 168 -33.79 -19.23 7.24
CA SER A 168 -33.95 -19.94 8.52
C SER A 168 -33.06 -19.49 9.69
N ALA A 169 -33.67 -18.76 10.61
CA ALA A 169 -33.15 -18.52 11.95
C ALA A 169 -32.93 -19.85 12.69
N THR A 170 -31.71 -20.10 13.15
CA THR A 170 -31.43 -20.93 14.33
C THR A 170 -30.23 -20.31 15.05
N ALA A 171 -30.44 -20.08 16.34
CA ALA A 171 -29.64 -19.25 17.23
C ALA A 171 -28.14 -19.59 17.23
N MET A 172 -27.30 -18.58 16.98
CA MET A 172 -25.86 -18.67 17.23
C MET A 172 -25.49 -17.74 18.39
N ARG A 173 -24.98 -18.37 19.45
CA ARG A 173 -24.58 -17.81 20.74
C ARG A 173 -23.64 -16.61 20.58
N SER A 174 -23.81 -15.63 21.46
CA SER A 174 -22.90 -14.51 21.68
C SER A 174 -21.44 -14.98 21.82
N PRO A 175 -20.46 -14.33 21.19
CA PRO A 175 -19.06 -14.56 21.50
C PRO A 175 -18.74 -14.01 22.90
N PRO A 176 -17.92 -14.72 23.71
CA PRO A 176 -17.50 -14.21 25.01
C PRO A 176 -16.55 -12.99 24.85
N PRO A 177 -16.53 -12.09 25.84
CA PRO A 177 -15.65 -10.93 25.82
C PRO A 177 -14.17 -11.34 25.89
N ILE A 178 -13.36 -10.71 25.04
CA ILE A 178 -11.90 -10.85 25.00
C ILE A 178 -11.34 -10.36 26.35
N SER A 179 -10.92 -11.30 27.18
CA SER A 179 -10.18 -11.01 28.41
C SER A 179 -8.79 -10.47 28.07
N ARG A 180 -8.44 -9.34 28.71
CA ARG A 180 -7.10 -8.75 28.66
C ARG A 180 -6.08 -9.79 29.12
N VAL A 181 -5.16 -10.17 28.23
CA VAL A 181 -3.95 -10.91 28.58
C VAL A 181 -3.12 -10.00 29.49
N ARG A 182 -3.14 -10.32 30.78
CA ARG A 182 -2.34 -9.69 31.82
C ARG A 182 -0.96 -10.33 31.76
N ASP A 183 0.06 -9.53 31.53
CA ASP A 183 1.47 -9.88 31.63
C ASP A 183 1.73 -10.54 33.00
N SER A 184 2.02 -11.84 32.99
CA SER A 184 2.53 -12.57 34.15
C SER A 184 3.98 -12.96 33.88
N ARG A 185 4.91 -12.02 34.13
CA ARG A 185 6.31 -12.34 34.37
C ARG A 185 6.43 -12.97 35.76
N PRO A 186 6.99 -14.18 35.93
CA PRO A 186 7.38 -14.65 37.24
C PRO A 186 8.61 -13.90 37.73
N ARG A 187 8.47 -13.27 38.90
CA ARG A 187 9.57 -12.93 39.79
C ARG A 187 10.09 -14.23 40.40
N SER A 188 11.39 -14.50 40.23
CA SER A 188 12.12 -15.46 41.07
C SER A 188 13.19 -14.67 41.80
N ALA A 189 13.15 -14.76 43.12
CA ALA A 189 14.00 -14.03 44.06
C ALA A 189 15.09 -14.95 44.62
N THR A 190 16.27 -14.36 44.84
CA THR A 190 17.24 -14.60 45.93
C THR A 190 17.84 -16.00 46.20
N SER A 191 19.16 -16.08 46.03
CA SER A 191 20.18 -16.65 46.95
C SER A 191 21.53 -16.14 46.41
N ARG A 192 22.25 -15.19 47.01
CA ARG A 192 23.04 -15.10 48.27
C ARG A 192 24.16 -16.15 48.37
N SER A 193 25.37 -15.65 48.70
CA SER A 193 26.69 -16.30 48.91
C SER A 193 27.62 -16.13 47.69
N GLY A 194 28.81 -15.53 47.74
CA GLY A 194 29.67 -15.00 48.81
C GLY A 194 31.06 -14.70 48.23
N SER A 195 31.89 -13.95 48.98
CA SER A 195 33.35 -13.75 48.80
C SER A 195 33.80 -12.79 47.68
N ARG A 196 34.30 -11.55 47.89
CA ARG A 196 35.43 -10.99 48.67
C ARG A 196 36.73 -10.88 47.83
N ALA A 197 37.33 -9.68 47.89
CA ALA A 197 38.71 -9.30 47.52
C ALA A 197 39.06 -9.31 46.02
N THR A 198 39.84 -8.42 45.40
CA THR A 198 40.79 -7.35 45.80
C THR A 198 41.18 -6.61 44.51
N SER A 199 41.28 -5.26 44.52
CA SER A 199 42.53 -4.48 44.35
C SER A 199 43.30 -4.61 43.03
N GLY A 200 43.63 -3.46 42.41
CA GLY A 200 44.74 -3.26 41.47
C GLY A 200 44.31 -2.85 40.05
N ALA A 201 44.27 -1.56 39.69
CA ALA A 201 45.38 -0.67 39.35
C ALA A 201 45.75 -0.67 37.83
N THR A 202 45.38 0.45 37.19
CA THR A 202 46.13 1.28 36.22
C THR A 202 46.60 0.72 34.85
N PRO A 203 46.33 1.44 33.72
CA PRO A 203 46.77 1.13 32.35
C PRO A 203 48.05 1.92 31.95
N PRO A 204 48.38 2.08 30.65
CA PRO A 204 48.98 1.12 29.73
C PRO A 204 50.42 1.57 29.32
N ARG A 205 51.06 0.79 28.44
CA ARG A 205 52.15 1.28 27.58
C ARG A 205 51.76 1.12 26.12
#